data_AF-A0A2V5WU87-F1
#
_entry.id   AF-A0A2V5WU87-F1
#
_cell.length_a   1.000
_cell.length_b   1.000
_cell.length_c   1.000
_cell.angle_alpha   90.00
_cell.angle_beta   90.00
_cell.angle_gamma   90.00
#
_symmetry.space_group_name_H-M   'P 1'
#
loop_
_entity.id
_entity.type
_entity.pdbx_description
1 polymer ?
#
loop_
_entity_poly.entity_id
_entity_poly.type
_entity_poly.pdbx_seq_one_letter_code
_entity_poly.pdbx_strand_id
1 'polypeptide(L)'
;MKATRIAVGLMVALVMAGRVPGTTTADETDIWSVPTNGLQARLTLVEKPKLNGTRWLVPYLELRNVRDLGHPMEIQCDSHHLKIELVDADGKPIRVSALPRTGFVPDLGKVILPWDSSIRINLECKNWGIPKDAAAMVSTDSGAWVIQEAERDKVYLRATVTGEKIEPDYKAWYGTVQTPLLKVDWK
;
A
#
# COMPACT_ATOMS: atom_id res chain seq x y z
N MET A 1 1.78 71.78 -29.82
CA MET A 1 0.42 71.27 -30.10
C MET A 1 0.52 69.82 -30.54
N LYS A 2 0.15 68.86 -29.67
CA LYS A 2 -0.02 67.45 -30.05
C LYS A 2 -1.26 66.91 -29.34
N ALA A 3 -2.10 66.24 -30.13
CA ALA A 3 -3.51 66.00 -29.88
C ALA A 3 -3.77 64.73 -29.07
N THR A 4 -4.77 64.86 -28.20
CA THR A 4 -5.46 63.82 -27.42
C THR A 4 -6.16 62.82 -28.33
N ARG A 5 -6.06 61.53 -28.02
CA ARG A 5 -7.03 60.50 -28.41
C ARG A 5 -7.27 59.56 -27.24
N ILE A 6 -8.49 59.59 -26.72
CA ILE A 6 -9.00 58.67 -25.69
C ILE A 6 -9.64 57.50 -26.43
N ALA A 7 -9.19 56.28 -26.16
CA ALA A 7 -9.83 55.05 -26.62
C ALA A 7 -10.59 54.43 -25.43
N VAL A 8 -11.90 54.29 -25.57
CA VAL A 8 -12.78 53.57 -24.63
C VAL A 8 -12.82 52.11 -25.06
N GLY A 9 -12.25 51.23 -24.24
CA GLY A 9 -12.33 49.77 -24.43
C GLY A 9 -13.45 49.18 -23.58
N LEU A 10 -14.47 48.63 -24.22
CA LEU A 10 -15.56 47.88 -23.60
C LEU A 10 -15.07 46.46 -23.30
N MET A 11 -14.92 46.09 -22.02
CA MET A 11 -14.68 44.69 -21.62
C MET A 11 -16.02 43.97 -21.40
N VAL A 12 -16.25 42.91 -22.16
CA VAL A 12 -17.30 41.92 -21.90
C VAL A 12 -16.68 40.79 -21.10
N ALA A 13 -17.09 40.64 -19.83
CA ALA A 13 -16.70 39.52 -19.00
C ALA A 13 -17.64 38.33 -19.26
N LEU A 14 -17.11 37.29 -19.90
CA LEU A 14 -17.82 36.03 -20.13
C LEU A 14 -17.64 35.15 -18.88
N VAL A 15 -18.67 35.07 -18.04
CA VAL A 15 -18.68 34.17 -16.87
C VAL A 15 -18.99 32.76 -17.36
N MET A 16 -17.94 31.97 -17.59
CA MET A 16 -18.06 30.53 -17.80
C MET A 16 -18.29 29.86 -16.44
N ALA A 17 -19.53 29.48 -16.15
CA ALA A 17 -19.88 28.61 -15.03
C ALA A 17 -19.34 27.19 -15.32
N GLY A 18 -18.07 26.96 -15.00
CA GLY A 18 -17.48 25.63 -15.00
C GLY A 18 -18.14 24.77 -13.92
N ARG A 19 -18.85 23.72 -14.35
CA ARG A 19 -19.22 22.61 -13.47
C ARG A 19 -17.93 22.02 -12.91
N VAL A 20 -17.69 22.22 -11.62
CA VAL A 20 -16.67 21.48 -10.86
C VAL A 20 -17.05 20.00 -10.94
N PRO A 21 -16.22 19.13 -11.52
CA PRO A 21 -16.45 17.70 -11.46
C PRO A 21 -16.49 17.32 -9.98
N GLY A 22 -17.58 16.67 -9.57
CA GLY A 22 -17.70 16.13 -8.22
C GLY A 22 -16.45 15.31 -7.92
N THR A 23 -15.73 15.73 -6.88
CA THR A 23 -14.59 14.99 -6.34
C THR A 23 -15.17 13.71 -5.75
N THR A 24 -15.32 12.68 -6.57
CA THR A 24 -15.46 11.32 -6.08
C THR A 24 -14.16 11.06 -5.33
N THR A 25 -14.24 11.05 -4.00
CA THR A 25 -13.16 10.55 -3.15
C THR A 25 -12.93 9.11 -3.59
N ALA A 26 -11.95 8.90 -4.48
CA ALA A 26 -11.34 7.61 -4.65
C ALA A 26 -10.98 7.15 -3.23
N ASP A 27 -11.56 6.02 -2.83
CA ASP A 27 -11.29 5.39 -1.55
C ASP A 27 -9.76 5.35 -1.40
N GLU A 28 -9.18 5.87 -0.30
CA GLU A 28 -7.71 5.97 -0.12
C GLU A 28 -7.00 4.61 -0.34
N THR A 29 -7.77 3.52 -0.28
CA THR A 29 -7.38 2.12 -0.50
C THR A 29 -7.17 1.71 -1.97
N ASP A 30 -7.56 2.52 -2.96
CA ASP A 30 -7.42 2.18 -4.39
C ASP A 30 -6.12 2.71 -5.04
N ILE A 31 -5.27 3.36 -4.24
CA ILE A 31 -4.05 4.01 -4.74
C ILE A 31 -2.92 2.98 -4.92
N TRP A 32 -2.38 2.92 -6.15
CA TRP A 32 -1.19 2.14 -6.48
C TRP A 32 0.10 2.93 -6.23
N SER A 33 1.20 2.23 -5.93
CA SER A 33 2.52 2.85 -5.92
C SER A 33 2.91 3.42 -7.29
N VAL A 34 3.87 4.33 -7.30
CA VAL A 34 4.60 4.66 -8.52
C VAL A 34 5.25 3.37 -9.07
N PRO A 35 5.20 3.10 -10.39
CA PRO A 35 5.88 1.95 -10.96
C PRO A 35 7.40 2.03 -10.74
N THR A 36 8.00 0.96 -10.21
CA THR A 36 9.45 0.79 -10.13
C THR A 36 9.84 -0.40 -11.01
N ASN A 37 10.60 -0.15 -12.08
CA ASN A 37 10.97 -1.19 -13.07
C ASN A 37 9.75 -2.01 -13.55
N GLY A 38 8.62 -1.31 -13.74
CA GLY A 38 7.37 -1.89 -14.21
C GLY A 38 6.55 -2.67 -13.17
N LEU A 39 6.95 -2.69 -11.89
CA LEU A 39 6.14 -3.25 -10.80
C LEU A 39 5.42 -2.11 -10.06
N GLN A 40 4.12 -2.28 -9.84
CA GLN A 40 3.36 -1.52 -8.86
C GLN A 40 2.92 -2.41 -7.72
N ALA A 41 2.74 -1.80 -6.55
CA ALA A 41 2.22 -2.47 -5.36
C ALA A 41 1.16 -1.60 -4.67
N ARG A 42 0.20 -2.25 -3.99
CA ARG A 42 -0.70 -1.60 -3.04
C ARG A 42 -1.05 -2.53 -1.89
N LEU A 43 -1.45 -1.94 -0.77
CA LEU A 43 -2.02 -2.66 0.36
C LEU A 43 -3.51 -2.37 0.49
N THR A 44 -4.28 -3.37 0.90
CA THR A 44 -5.66 -3.20 1.36
C THR A 44 -5.84 -3.89 2.71
N LEU A 45 -6.75 -3.39 3.55
CA LEU A 45 -7.07 -3.99 4.85
C LEU A 45 -8.47 -4.57 4.82
N VAL A 46 -8.64 -5.80 5.31
CA VAL A 46 -9.94 -6.45 5.42
C VAL A 46 -10.14 -6.92 6.84
N GLU A 47 -11.19 -6.44 7.49
CA GLU A 47 -11.62 -6.96 8.78
C GLU A 47 -12.22 -8.36 8.60
N LYS A 48 -11.78 -9.30 9.44
CA LYS A 48 -12.27 -10.68 9.52
C LYS A 48 -12.96 -10.92 10.86
N PRO A 49 -13.66 -12.05 11.03
CA PRO A 49 -14.23 -12.40 12.32
C PRO A 49 -13.19 -12.31 13.44
N LYS A 50 -13.63 -11.82 14.61
CA LYS A 50 -12.78 -11.67 15.78
C LYS A 50 -12.13 -12.98 16.17
N LEU A 51 -10.87 -12.92 16.61
CA LEU A 51 -10.12 -14.05 17.15
C LEU A 51 -9.83 -13.77 18.63
N ASN A 52 -10.25 -14.68 19.53
CA ASN A 52 -10.10 -14.48 20.97
C ASN A 52 -10.73 -13.15 21.47
N GLY A 53 -11.85 -12.73 20.87
CA GLY A 53 -12.51 -11.44 21.16
C GLY A 53 -11.80 -10.20 20.57
N THR A 54 -10.60 -10.37 20.00
CA THR A 54 -9.81 -9.32 19.36
C THR A 54 -10.20 -9.13 17.91
N ARG A 55 -10.35 -7.88 17.47
CA ARG A 55 -10.62 -7.56 16.06
C ARG A 55 -9.43 -7.93 15.20
N TRP A 56 -9.69 -8.64 14.10
CA TRP A 56 -8.66 -9.19 13.25
C TRP A 56 -8.61 -8.46 11.90
N LEU A 57 -7.53 -7.72 11.68
CA LEU A 57 -7.32 -6.91 10.49
C LEU A 57 -6.29 -7.58 9.59
N VAL A 58 -6.74 -8.04 8.43
CA VAL A 58 -5.91 -8.81 7.50
C VAL A 58 -5.44 -7.95 6.35
N PRO A 59 -4.12 -7.69 6.23
CA PRO A 59 -3.58 -6.98 5.09
C PRO A 59 -3.48 -7.90 3.88
N TYR A 60 -3.82 -7.36 2.72
CA TYR A 60 -3.60 -7.98 1.42
C TYR A 60 -2.66 -7.11 0.60
N LEU A 61 -1.59 -7.71 0.09
CA LEU A 61 -0.68 -7.08 -0.87
C LEU A 61 -1.17 -7.40 -2.27
N GLU A 62 -1.35 -6.38 -3.10
CA GLU A 62 -1.55 -6.57 -4.53
C GLU A 62 -0.32 -6.10 -5.29
N LEU A 63 0.15 -6.94 -6.20
CA LEU A 63 1.28 -6.65 -7.09
C LEU A 63 0.77 -6.63 -8.52
N ARG A 64 1.19 -5.64 -9.31
CA ARG A 64 0.78 -5.48 -10.70
C ARG A 64 1.98 -5.28 -11.60
N ASN A 65 2.05 -6.10 -12.65
CA ASN A 65 3.03 -5.96 -13.71
C ASN A 65 2.51 -4.99 -14.77
N VAL A 66 3.07 -3.78 -14.79
CA VAL A 66 2.77 -2.72 -15.78
C VAL A 66 3.96 -2.47 -16.72
N ARG A 67 4.92 -3.38 -16.76
CA ARG A 67 6.07 -3.24 -17.66
C ARG A 67 5.63 -3.44 -19.11
N ASP A 68 6.20 -2.65 -20.01
CA ASP A 68 5.97 -2.78 -21.45
C ASP A 68 6.94 -3.81 -22.07
N LEU A 69 6.93 -5.02 -21.51
CA LEU A 69 7.69 -6.18 -22.01
C LEU A 69 6.78 -7.40 -21.97
N GLY A 70 6.63 -8.09 -23.10
CA GLY A 70 5.76 -9.28 -23.25
C GLY A 70 6.22 -10.53 -22.47
N HIS A 71 7.19 -10.40 -21.57
CA HIS A 71 7.68 -11.49 -20.73
C HIS A 71 6.95 -11.50 -19.37
N PRO A 72 6.90 -12.64 -18.65
CA PRO A 72 6.46 -12.69 -17.26
C PRO A 72 7.52 -12.12 -16.31
N MET A 73 7.08 -11.38 -15.30
CA MET A 73 7.92 -10.80 -14.25
C MET A 73 8.01 -11.75 -13.06
N GLU A 74 9.22 -12.04 -12.60
CA GLU A 74 9.47 -12.87 -11.42
C GLU A 74 9.87 -12.00 -10.23
N ILE A 75 9.13 -12.06 -9.14
CA ILE A 75 9.31 -11.21 -7.96
C ILE A 75 9.57 -12.11 -6.75
N GLN A 76 10.67 -11.88 -6.04
CA GLN A 76 10.90 -12.52 -4.76
C GLN A 76 10.05 -11.83 -3.68
N CYS A 77 9.29 -12.64 -2.95
CA CYS A 77 8.36 -12.21 -1.89
C CYS A 77 8.64 -12.95 -0.57
N ASP A 78 9.78 -13.61 -0.45
CA ASP A 78 10.20 -14.24 0.80
C ASP A 78 10.45 -13.20 1.92
N SER A 79 10.74 -13.69 3.13
CA SER A 79 10.90 -12.85 4.32
C SER A 79 12.05 -11.84 4.26
N HIS A 80 12.99 -11.97 3.32
CA HIS A 80 14.08 -11.02 3.10
C HIS A 80 13.68 -9.94 2.09
N HIS A 81 12.78 -10.27 1.17
CA HIS A 81 12.40 -9.39 0.06
C HIS A 81 11.09 -8.64 0.29
N LEU A 82 10.17 -9.19 1.11
CA LEU A 82 8.93 -8.53 1.50
C LEU A 82 8.96 -8.13 2.98
N LYS A 83 8.87 -6.83 3.24
CA LYS A 83 8.78 -6.27 4.59
C LYS A 83 7.47 -5.50 4.79
N ILE A 84 6.72 -5.87 5.82
CA ILE A 84 5.57 -5.11 6.32
C ILE A 84 5.95 -4.39 7.61
N GLU A 85 5.57 -3.12 7.70
CA GLU A 85 5.85 -2.27 8.86
C GLU A 85 4.60 -1.53 9.31
N LEU A 86 4.47 -1.36 10.63
CA LEU A 86 3.58 -0.37 11.25
C LEU A 86 4.35 0.94 11.42
N VAL A 87 3.84 2.01 10.82
CA VAL A 87 4.49 3.31 10.75
C VAL A 87 3.55 4.42 11.21
N ASP A 88 4.12 5.57 11.57
CA ASP A 88 3.38 6.80 11.83
C ASP A 88 3.04 7.54 10.52
N ALA A 89 2.40 8.70 10.65
CA ALA A 89 2.00 9.53 9.51
C ALA A 89 3.20 10.05 8.68
N ASP A 90 4.39 10.12 9.28
CA ASP A 90 5.63 10.51 8.62
C ASP A 90 6.36 9.31 7.98
N GLY A 91 5.78 8.11 8.06
CA GLY A 91 6.35 6.88 7.54
C GLY A 91 7.49 6.31 8.37
N LYS A 92 7.65 6.75 9.62
CA LYS A 92 8.67 6.22 10.54
C LYS A 92 8.12 4.99 11.27
N PRO A 93 8.91 3.91 11.40
CA PRO A 93 8.50 2.74 12.17
C PRO A 93 8.21 3.07 13.63
N ILE A 94 7.04 2.65 14.14
CA ILE A 94 6.60 2.97 15.52
C ILE A 94 7.14 1.96 16.54
N ARG A 95 7.08 0.65 16.23
CA ARG A 95 7.55 -0.41 17.12
C ARG A 95 7.82 -1.72 16.38
N VAL A 96 8.78 -2.47 16.91
CA VAL A 96 9.09 -3.85 16.46
C VAL A 96 8.03 -4.80 17.02
N SER A 97 7.64 -5.81 16.23
CA SER A 97 6.78 -6.91 16.68
C SER A 97 7.37 -7.59 17.92
N ALA A 98 6.56 -7.79 18.96
CA ALA A 98 7.05 -8.30 20.26
C ALA A 98 6.24 -9.48 20.81
N LEU A 99 5.34 -10.06 20.01
CA LEU A 99 4.51 -11.19 20.45
C LEU A 99 5.26 -12.52 20.30
N PRO A 100 4.97 -13.54 21.13
CA PRO A 100 5.53 -14.87 20.91
C PRO A 100 4.96 -15.47 19.61
N ARG A 101 5.83 -16.11 18.82
CA ARG A 101 5.48 -16.79 17.57
C ARG A 101 5.77 -18.28 17.68
N THR A 102 4.88 -19.14 17.21
CA THR A 102 5.06 -20.60 17.17
C THR A 102 4.68 -21.18 15.81
N GLY A 103 5.11 -22.41 15.52
CA GLY A 103 4.73 -23.10 14.29
C GLY A 103 5.53 -22.70 13.04
N PHE A 104 5.12 -23.24 11.90
CA PHE A 104 5.83 -23.07 10.61
C PHE A 104 5.63 -21.68 10.02
N VAL A 105 6.70 -21.05 9.55
CA VAL A 105 6.65 -19.77 8.85
C VAL A 105 6.39 -20.04 7.37
N PRO A 106 5.19 -19.76 6.83
CA PRO A 106 4.98 -19.87 5.40
C PRO A 106 5.90 -18.90 4.68
N ASP A 107 6.53 -19.38 3.61
CA ASP A 107 7.34 -18.55 2.72
C ASP A 107 6.55 -18.35 1.42
N LEU A 108 6.34 -17.08 1.03
CA LEU A 108 5.69 -16.76 -0.24
C LEU A 108 6.60 -17.09 -1.43
N GLY A 109 7.92 -17.15 -1.21
CA GLY A 109 8.90 -17.48 -2.23
C GLY A 109 8.82 -16.56 -3.43
N LYS A 110 8.73 -17.14 -4.62
CA LYS A 110 8.70 -16.40 -5.90
C LYS A 110 7.29 -16.30 -6.47
N VAL A 111 6.87 -15.08 -6.77
CA VAL A 111 5.63 -14.76 -7.49
C VAL A 111 5.96 -14.51 -8.96
N ILE A 112 5.17 -15.09 -9.87
CA ILE A 112 5.33 -14.88 -11.32
C ILE A 112 4.08 -14.16 -11.85
N LEU A 113 4.29 -12.97 -12.41
CA LEU A 113 3.24 -12.14 -13.00
C LEU A 113 3.36 -12.10 -14.53
N PRO A 114 2.39 -12.64 -15.28
CA PRO A 114 2.25 -12.37 -16.71
C PRO A 114 2.22 -10.86 -17.04
N TRP A 115 2.40 -10.53 -18.32
CA TRP A 115 2.23 -9.16 -18.79
C TRP A 115 0.79 -8.65 -18.53
N ASP A 116 0.67 -7.40 -18.07
CA ASP A 116 -0.59 -6.74 -17.68
C ASP A 116 -1.46 -7.56 -16.73
N SER A 117 -0.82 -8.24 -15.78
CA SER A 117 -1.50 -9.02 -14.74
C SER A 117 -1.32 -8.39 -13.36
N SER A 118 -2.24 -8.74 -12.44
CA SER A 118 -2.05 -8.53 -11.01
C SER A 118 -2.32 -9.82 -10.22
N ILE A 119 -1.75 -9.89 -9.02
CA ILE A 119 -2.07 -10.90 -8.02
C ILE A 119 -2.34 -10.23 -6.68
N ARG A 120 -3.29 -10.76 -5.93
CA ARG A 120 -3.59 -10.35 -4.56
C ARG A 120 -3.23 -11.46 -3.58
N ILE A 121 -2.33 -11.16 -2.65
CA ILE A 121 -1.75 -12.09 -1.68
C ILE A 121 -2.32 -11.76 -0.29
N ASN A 122 -2.85 -12.77 0.40
CA ASN A 122 -3.21 -12.65 1.81
C ASN A 122 -1.92 -12.73 2.67
N LEU A 123 -1.66 -11.71 3.50
CA LEU A 123 -0.48 -11.67 4.36
C LEU A 123 -0.77 -12.09 5.81
N GLU A 124 -1.94 -12.68 6.08
CA GLU A 124 -2.34 -13.14 7.41
C GLU A 124 -1.37 -14.17 8.00
N CYS A 125 -0.89 -13.90 9.22
CA CYS A 125 -0.11 -14.85 10.01
C CYS A 125 -0.78 -15.12 11.37
N LYS A 126 -1.35 -16.31 11.57
CA LYS A 126 -2.03 -16.70 12.84
C LYS A 126 -1.11 -17.33 13.88
N ASN A 127 0.19 -17.38 13.59
CA ASN A 127 1.20 -18.03 14.42
C ASN A 127 1.68 -17.19 15.60
N TRP A 128 1.25 -15.94 15.67
CA TRP A 128 1.55 -15.03 16.76
C TRP A 128 0.51 -15.19 17.88
N GLY A 129 0.93 -15.02 19.13
CA GLY A 129 0.00 -15.01 20.27
C GLY A 129 -1.04 -13.91 20.10
N ILE A 130 -2.32 -14.28 20.04
CA ILE A 130 -3.44 -13.33 19.89
C ILE A 130 -3.97 -12.98 21.29
N PRO A 131 -3.80 -11.73 21.77
CA PRO A 131 -4.33 -11.33 23.07
C PRO A 131 -5.84 -11.48 23.11
N LYS A 132 -6.37 -11.66 24.32
CA LYS A 132 -7.80 -11.71 24.54
C LYS A 132 -8.39 -10.30 24.59
N ASP A 133 -9.50 -10.08 23.90
CA ASP A 133 -10.32 -8.85 23.95
C ASP A 133 -9.54 -7.55 23.68
N ALA A 134 -8.49 -7.59 22.85
CA ALA A 134 -7.79 -6.39 22.41
C ALA A 134 -8.58 -5.63 21.32
N ALA A 135 -8.31 -4.34 21.19
CA ALA A 135 -9.04 -3.45 20.28
C ALA A 135 -8.94 -3.90 18.81
N ALA A 136 -7.71 -4.07 18.31
CA ALA A 136 -7.44 -4.70 17.03
C ALA A 136 -6.04 -5.31 16.96
N MET A 137 -5.84 -6.23 16.02
CA MET A 137 -4.55 -6.80 15.71
C MET A 137 -4.36 -6.98 14.21
N VAL A 138 -3.18 -6.59 13.73
CA VAL A 138 -2.65 -6.92 12.41
C VAL A 138 -1.50 -7.90 12.61
N SER A 139 -1.44 -8.95 11.80
CA SER A 139 -0.41 -9.96 11.93
C SER A 139 0.03 -10.51 10.57
N THR A 140 1.33 -10.44 10.34
CA THR A 140 2.03 -10.83 9.11
C THR A 140 3.30 -11.59 9.45
N ASP A 141 4.00 -12.10 8.43
CA ASP A 141 5.30 -12.75 8.66
C ASP A 141 6.40 -11.77 9.07
N SER A 142 6.29 -10.48 8.71
CA SER A 142 7.22 -9.43 9.14
C SER A 142 6.96 -8.96 10.58
N GLY A 143 5.78 -9.23 11.14
CA GLY A 143 5.45 -8.80 12.47
C GLY A 143 3.96 -8.85 12.81
N ALA A 144 3.68 -8.72 14.11
CA ALA A 144 2.37 -8.69 14.70
C ALA A 144 2.25 -7.47 15.63
N TRP A 145 1.18 -6.71 15.42
CA TRP A 145 0.93 -5.46 16.14
C TRP A 145 -0.49 -5.46 16.69
N VAL A 146 -0.58 -5.38 18.01
CA VAL A 146 -1.81 -5.01 18.70
C VAL A 146 -1.94 -3.50 18.59
N ILE A 147 -3.05 -3.05 18.04
CA ILE A 147 -3.37 -1.63 17.86
C ILE A 147 -4.34 -1.23 18.97
N GLN A 148 -3.97 -0.21 19.74
CA GLN A 148 -4.83 0.29 20.82
C GLN A 148 -5.93 1.19 20.24
N GLU A 149 -7.07 1.34 20.93
CA GLU A 149 -8.12 2.30 20.53
C GLU A 149 -7.57 3.72 20.37
N ALA A 150 -6.61 4.12 21.22
CA ALA A 150 -5.97 5.44 21.14
C ALA A 150 -5.11 5.64 19.88
N GLU A 151 -4.73 4.56 19.19
CA GLU A 151 -3.91 4.54 17.98
C GLU A 151 -4.73 4.39 16.70
N ARG A 152 -6.03 4.12 16.82
CA ARG A 152 -6.96 4.05 15.70
C ARG A 152 -6.84 5.31 14.84
N ASP A 153 -6.78 5.13 13.52
CA ASP A 153 -6.63 6.19 12.51
C ASP A 153 -5.32 7.01 12.58
N LYS A 154 -4.39 6.65 13.47
CA LYS A 154 -3.11 7.37 13.67
C LYS A 154 -1.90 6.58 13.21
N VAL A 155 -2.09 5.31 12.90
CA VAL A 155 -1.04 4.39 12.47
C VAL A 155 -1.35 3.83 11.10
N TYR A 156 -0.30 3.49 10.37
CA TYR A 156 -0.37 3.10 8.98
C TYR A 156 0.43 1.82 8.75
N LEU A 157 0.04 1.06 7.74
CA LEU A 157 0.83 -0.05 7.21
C LEU A 157 1.56 0.39 5.95
N ARG A 158 2.80 -0.09 5.81
CA ARG A 158 3.60 0.00 4.59
C ARG A 158 4.15 -1.37 4.25
N ALA A 159 4.03 -1.75 2.97
CA ALA A 159 4.78 -2.86 2.42
C ALA A 159 5.96 -2.31 1.59
N THR A 160 7.13 -2.94 1.74
CA THR A 160 8.30 -2.72 0.91
C THR A 160 8.68 -4.04 0.27
N VAL A 161 8.77 -4.05 -1.05
CA VAL A 161 9.32 -5.18 -1.82
C VAL A 161 10.67 -4.75 -2.39
N THR A 162 11.70 -5.54 -2.14
CA THR A 162 13.05 -5.33 -2.67
C THR A 162 13.44 -6.48 -3.57
N GLY A 163 14.18 -6.20 -4.64
CA GLY A 163 14.73 -7.20 -5.54
C GLY A 163 16.14 -6.82 -5.94
N GLU A 164 17.03 -7.80 -5.98
CA GLU A 164 18.42 -7.64 -6.39
C GLU A 164 18.54 -7.82 -7.91
N LYS A 165 19.44 -7.04 -8.52
CA LYS A 165 19.70 -7.18 -9.94
C LYS A 165 20.61 -8.38 -10.18
N ILE A 166 20.09 -9.42 -10.83
CA ILE A 166 20.83 -10.63 -11.20
C ILE A 166 20.96 -10.66 -12.73
N GLU A 167 22.19 -10.65 -13.24
CA GLU A 167 22.47 -10.75 -14.68
C GLU A 167 22.83 -12.20 -15.05
N PRO A 168 22.35 -12.75 -16.18
CA PRO A 168 21.53 -12.14 -17.23
C PRO A 168 20.03 -12.46 -17.11
N ASP A 169 19.41 -12.28 -15.94
CA ASP A 169 18.00 -12.64 -15.73
C ASP A 169 17.05 -11.49 -16.11
N TYR A 170 16.51 -11.54 -17.32
CA TYR A 170 15.55 -10.57 -17.83
C TYR A 170 14.12 -10.73 -17.27
N LYS A 171 13.84 -11.83 -16.57
CA LYS A 171 12.52 -12.07 -15.94
C LYS A 171 12.49 -11.58 -14.51
N ALA A 172 13.59 -11.74 -13.78
CA ALA A 172 13.72 -11.25 -12.42
C ALA A 172 13.48 -9.75 -12.35
N TRP A 173 12.51 -9.37 -11.50
CA TRP A 173 12.32 -7.99 -11.10
C TRP A 173 13.39 -7.59 -10.09
N TYR A 174 13.86 -6.36 -10.20
CA TYR A 174 14.81 -5.75 -9.26
C TYR A 174 14.39 -4.32 -8.94
N GLY A 175 14.83 -3.81 -7.79
CA GLY A 175 14.54 -2.46 -7.34
C GLY A 175 13.93 -2.44 -5.94
N THR A 176 13.32 -1.31 -5.59
CA THR A 176 12.57 -1.15 -4.34
C THR A 176 11.24 -0.48 -4.66
N VAL A 177 10.14 -1.14 -4.33
CA VAL A 177 8.80 -0.57 -4.44
C VAL A 177 8.19 -0.51 -3.04
N GLN A 178 7.61 0.64 -2.71
CA GLN A 178 6.88 0.85 -1.47
C GLN A 178 5.43 1.16 -1.80
N THR A 179 4.51 0.57 -1.05
CA THR A 179 3.09 0.91 -1.18
C THR A 179 2.83 2.31 -0.62
N PRO A 180 1.78 2.99 -1.09
CA PRO A 180 1.19 4.09 -0.32
C PRO A 180 0.90 3.67 1.12
N LEU A 181 0.91 4.62 2.05
CA LEU A 181 0.57 4.37 3.44
C LEU A 181 -0.91 3.98 3.55
N LEU A 182 -1.17 2.80 4.10
CA LEU A 182 -2.52 2.31 4.33
C LEU A 182 -2.91 2.59 5.78
N LYS A 183 -3.88 3.49 5.98
CA LYS A 183 -4.41 3.80 7.31
C LYS A 183 -4.99 2.54 7.97
N VAL A 184 -4.67 2.33 9.24
CA VAL A 184 -5.26 1.24 10.04
C VAL A 184 -6.50 1.77 10.76
N ASP A 185 -7.66 1.40 10.23
CA ASP A 185 -8.98 1.70 10.77
C ASP A 185 -9.85 0.43 10.77
N TRP A 186 -10.96 0.48 11.50
CA TRP A 186 -11.96 -0.57 11.59
C TRP A 186 -13.35 -0.01 11.89
N LYS A 187 -14.41 -0.73 11.47
CA LYS A 187 -15.79 -0.30 11.73
C LYS A 187 -16.36 -0.89 13.02
#